data_AF-A0AAV9FJH2-F1
#
_entry.id   AF-A0AAV9FJH2-F1
#
_cell.length_a   1.000
_cell.length_b   1.000
_cell.length_c   1.000
_cell.angle_alpha   90.00
_cell.angle_beta   90.00
_cell.angle_gamma   90.00
#
_symmetry.space_group_name_H-M   'P 1'
#
loop_
_entity.id
_entity.type
_entity.pdbx_description
1 polymer ?
#
loop_
_entity_poly.entity_id
_entity_poly.type
_entity_poly.pdbx_seq_one_letter_code
_entity_poly.pdbx_strand_id
1 'polypeptide(L)'
;MGGVAGTWELLDRAFANNSWSALFPSALVTVLPRHISDHAPLLLDSEISPPTGWKPFRFERFWFEPPDLIPLVTQTWRSIQDASPMGQVHQNLRSLQQKLRLWNRSRIDNLPKVVDQAQKSLDELLKQEQLSSQKMDMTLTIRSASN
;
A
#
# COMPACT_ATOMS: atom_id res chain seq x y z
N MET A 1 3.21 33.00 24.43
CA MET A 1 2.84 32.99 23.00
C MET A 1 4.02 32.44 22.22
N GLY A 2 3.91 31.26 21.60
CA GLY A 2 5.04 30.68 20.85
C GLY A 2 4.79 29.23 20.47
N GLY A 3 4.53 29.01 19.18
CA GLY A 3 4.14 27.74 18.58
C GLY A 3 3.39 28.03 17.29
N VAL A 4 4.11 28.59 16.32
CA VAL A 4 3.60 29.07 15.03
C VAL A 4 2.91 27.93 14.29
N ALA A 5 1.70 28.19 13.79
CA ALA A 5 0.98 27.29 12.91
C ALA A 5 1.89 26.82 11.76
N GLY A 6 2.01 25.51 11.56
CA GLY A 6 2.83 24.94 10.49
C GLY A 6 2.44 25.54 9.14
N THR A 7 3.42 26.12 8.43
CA THR A 7 3.22 26.64 7.08
C THR A 7 3.41 25.48 6.11
N TRP A 8 2.40 25.20 5.28
CA TRP A 8 2.50 24.16 4.25
C TRP A 8 3.26 24.70 3.03
N GLU A 9 4.29 24.00 2.58
CA GLU A 9 5.05 24.34 1.38
C GLU A 9 4.90 23.26 0.31
N LEU A 10 4.67 23.67 -0.93
CA LEU A 10 4.61 22.75 -2.08
C LEU A 10 6.00 22.65 -2.73
N LEU A 11 6.83 21.73 -2.22
CA LEU A 11 8.20 21.52 -2.69
C LEU A 11 8.28 20.53 -3.85
N ASP A 12 7.39 19.55 -3.89
CA ASP A 12 7.38 18.50 -4.92
C ASP A 12 6.78 19.03 -6.23
N ARG A 13 7.48 18.81 -7.36
CA ARG A 13 7.09 19.29 -8.69
C ARG A 13 7.40 18.26 -9.77
N ALA A 14 6.52 18.16 -10.77
CA ALA A 14 6.76 17.38 -11.98
C ALA A 14 6.96 18.32 -13.17
N PHE A 15 7.96 18.04 -14.00
CA PHE A 15 8.28 18.83 -15.20
C PHE A 15 8.27 17.93 -16.43
N ALA A 16 7.75 18.45 -17.54
CA ALA A 16 7.74 17.79 -18.83
C ALA A 16 8.29 18.73 -19.90
N ASN A 17 9.01 18.18 -20.87
CA ASN A 17 9.40 18.91 -22.08
C ASN A 17 8.36 18.69 -23.19
N ASN A 18 8.45 19.49 -24.26
CA ASN A 18 7.48 19.44 -25.36
C ASN A 18 7.38 18.05 -25.99
N SER A 19 8.51 17.34 -26.14
CA SER A 19 8.53 15.99 -26.70
C SER A 19 7.78 14.99 -25.82
N TRP A 20 7.93 15.09 -24.50
CA TRP A 20 7.23 14.23 -23.54
C TRP A 20 5.73 14.54 -23.51
N SER A 21 5.35 15.82 -23.46
CA SER A 21 3.94 16.24 -23.49
C SER A 21 3.23 15.82 -24.78
N ALA A 22 3.95 15.78 -25.91
CA ALA A 22 3.40 15.25 -27.16
C ALA A 22 3.15 13.74 -27.13
N LEU A 23 3.96 12.97 -26.38
CA LEU A 23 3.77 11.53 -26.21
C LEU A 23 2.66 11.19 -25.21
N PHE A 24 2.46 12.02 -24.19
CA PHE A 24 1.49 11.79 -23.11
C PHE A 24 0.56 13.02 -22.95
N PRO A 25 -0.28 13.31 -23.96
CA PRO A 25 -1.12 14.52 -23.97
C PRO A 25 -2.16 14.55 -22.85
N SER A 26 -2.55 13.38 -22.33
CA SER A 26 -3.52 13.24 -21.24
C SER A 26 -2.87 13.04 -19.86
N ALA A 27 -1.55 13.21 -19.74
CA ALA A 27 -0.88 12.96 -18.47
C ALA A 27 -1.40 13.87 -17.35
N LEU A 28 -1.64 13.29 -16.18
CA LEU A 28 -2.18 13.97 -15.00
C LEU A 28 -1.21 13.81 -13.82
N VAL A 29 -1.05 14.88 -13.04
CA VAL A 29 -0.37 14.82 -11.75
C VAL A 29 -1.40 14.97 -10.64
N THR A 30 -1.45 13.99 -9.73
CA THR A 30 -2.31 14.01 -8.55
C THR A 30 -1.45 14.06 -7.28
N VAL A 31 -1.79 14.95 -6.35
CA VAL A 31 -1.20 14.95 -5.00
C VAL A 31 -1.89 13.89 -4.16
N LEU A 32 -1.15 12.89 -3.71
CA LEU A 32 -1.68 11.83 -2.85
C LEU A 32 -1.74 12.29 -1.38
N PRO A 33 -2.66 11.73 -0.57
CA PRO A 33 -2.74 12.03 0.85
C PRO A 33 -1.39 11.79 1.55
N ARG A 34 -1.06 12.70 2.46
CA ARG A 34 0.10 12.56 3.32
C ARG A 34 -0.22 11.58 4.46
N HIS A 35 0.65 10.59 4.65
CA HIS A 35 0.52 9.64 5.76
C HIS A 35 1.68 9.79 6.75
N ILE A 36 2.73 8.97 6.63
CA ILE A 36 3.82 8.85 7.61
C ILE A 36 5.01 9.80 7.38
N SER A 37 5.09 10.44 6.21
CA SER A 37 6.11 11.45 5.89
C SER A 37 5.52 12.84 6.06
N ASP A 38 6.37 13.83 6.27
CA ASP A 38 6.08 15.27 6.14
C ASP A 38 5.81 15.70 4.69
N HIS A 39 6.15 14.88 3.70
CA HIS A 39 5.87 15.10 2.27
C HIS A 39 4.57 14.43 1.78
N ALA A 40 3.88 15.08 0.85
CA ALA A 40 2.73 14.53 0.13
C ALA A 40 3.18 14.00 -1.25
N PRO A 41 3.12 12.68 -1.51
CA PRO A 41 3.62 12.12 -2.77
C PRO A 41 2.87 12.65 -4.00
N LEU A 42 3.60 12.88 -5.10
CA LEU A 42 3.00 13.17 -6.41
C LEU A 42 2.88 11.88 -7.24
N LEU A 43 1.69 11.62 -7.75
CA LEU A 43 1.41 10.55 -8.71
C LEU A 43 1.26 11.14 -10.11
N LEU A 44 2.20 10.80 -11.00
CA LEU A 44 2.10 11.08 -12.43
C LEU A 44 1.44 9.89 -13.13
N ASP A 45 0.20 10.08 -13.59
CA ASP A 45 -0.46 9.14 -14.48
C ASP A 45 -0.22 9.58 -15.93
N SER A 46 0.32 8.69 -16.75
CA SER A 46 0.60 8.96 -18.17
C SER A 46 -0.47 8.36 -19.09
N GLU A 47 -1.51 7.75 -18.52
CA GLU A 47 -2.59 7.02 -19.21
C GLU A 47 -2.09 5.95 -20.19
N ILE A 48 -0.82 5.55 -20.10
CA ILE A 48 -0.29 4.45 -20.90
C ILE A 48 -0.94 3.18 -20.39
N SER A 49 -1.75 2.55 -21.24
CA SER A 49 -2.28 1.22 -20.95
C SER A 49 -1.12 0.30 -20.58
N PRO A 50 -1.19 -0.42 -19.46
CA PRO A 50 -0.12 -1.31 -19.07
C PRO A 50 0.12 -2.31 -20.20
N PRO A 51 1.39 -2.66 -20.49
CA PRO A 51 1.71 -3.49 -21.65
C PRO A 51 0.87 -4.77 -21.65
N THR A 52 0.08 -4.93 -22.71
CA THR A 52 -0.77 -6.10 -22.94
C THR A 52 0.10 -7.25 -23.44
N GLY A 53 0.85 -7.87 -22.55
CA GLY A 53 1.79 -8.94 -22.86
C GLY A 53 1.78 -10.06 -21.83
N TRP A 54 2.42 -11.17 -22.17
CA TRP A 54 2.66 -12.27 -21.22
C TRP A 54 3.50 -11.75 -20.05
N LYS A 55 2.89 -11.67 -18.86
CA LYS A 55 3.61 -11.30 -17.64
C LYS A 55 4.38 -12.52 -17.14
N PRO A 56 5.72 -12.46 -17.07
CA PRO A 56 6.49 -13.53 -16.46
C PRO A 56 6.07 -13.69 -15.00
N PHE A 57 6.09 -14.92 -14.50
CA PHE A 57 5.93 -15.13 -13.07
C PHE A 57 7.15 -14.58 -12.34
N ARG A 58 6.90 -13.74 -11.34
CA ARG A 58 7.92 -13.21 -10.43
C ARG A 58 7.50 -13.55 -9.01
N PHE A 59 8.48 -13.98 -8.23
CA PHE A 59 8.29 -14.13 -6.80
C PHE A 59 8.53 -12.76 -6.15
N GLU A 60 7.63 -12.33 -5.29
CA GLU A 60 7.72 -11.03 -4.64
C GLU A 60 8.12 -11.16 -3.18
N ARG A 61 8.99 -10.26 -2.70
CA ARG A 61 9.52 -10.33 -1.33
C ARG A 61 8.43 -10.22 -0.26
N PHE A 62 7.41 -9.41 -0.49
CA PHE A 62 6.30 -9.22 0.47
C PHE A 62 5.49 -10.51 0.68
N TRP A 63 5.66 -11.55 -0.14
CA TRP A 63 4.99 -12.83 0.07
C TRP A 63 5.41 -13.51 1.38
N PHE A 64 6.58 -13.17 1.93
CA PHE A 64 7.06 -13.72 3.19
C PHE A 64 6.39 -13.13 4.44
N GLU A 65 5.71 -11.98 4.34
CA GLU A 65 5.10 -11.36 5.51
C GLU A 65 3.93 -12.19 6.04
N PRO A 66 3.03 -12.72 5.20
CA PRO A 66 1.84 -13.34 5.74
C PRO A 66 2.06 -14.83 6.04
N PRO A 67 1.39 -15.36 7.09
CA PRO A 67 1.66 -16.69 7.63
C PRO A 67 1.19 -17.83 6.72
N ASP A 68 0.39 -17.55 5.70
CA ASP A 68 -0.27 -18.52 4.83
C ASP A 68 0.58 -18.98 3.63
N LEU A 69 1.70 -18.31 3.33
CA LEU A 69 2.59 -18.70 2.22
C LEU A 69 3.19 -20.09 2.44
N ILE A 70 3.81 -20.34 3.59
CA ILE A 70 4.52 -21.60 3.87
C ILE A 70 3.57 -22.81 3.87
N PRO A 71 2.38 -22.74 4.50
CA PRO A 71 1.37 -23.79 4.36
C PRO A 71 0.98 -24.06 2.91
N LEU A 72 0.73 -23.02 2.10
CA LEU A 72 0.37 -23.16 0.69
C LEU A 72 1.46 -23.88 -0.11
N VAL A 73 2.72 -23.49 0.07
CA VAL A 73 3.88 -24.11 -0.58
C VAL A 73 3.97 -25.58 -0.16
N THR A 74 3.93 -25.85 1.14
CA THR A 74 4.09 -27.20 1.71
C THR A 74 2.99 -28.15 1.24
N GLN A 75 1.74 -27.70 1.29
CA GLN A 75 0.59 -28.49 0.84
C GLN A 75 0.69 -28.79 -0.65
N THR A 76 1.09 -27.82 -1.45
CA THR A 76 1.23 -27.99 -2.90
C THR A 76 2.35 -28.95 -3.23
N TRP A 77 3.49 -28.82 -2.56
CA TRP A 77 4.66 -29.66 -2.80
C TRP A 77 4.43 -31.14 -2.46
N ARG A 78 3.57 -31.43 -1.50
CA ARG A 78 3.21 -32.80 -1.07
C ARG A 78 2.07 -33.43 -1.87
N SER A 79 1.43 -32.67 -2.76
CA SER A 79 0.22 -33.12 -3.46
C SER A 79 0.47 -34.04 -4.66
N ILE A 80 1.71 -34.12 -5.14
CA ILE A 80 2.08 -34.92 -6.32
C ILE A 80 2.97 -36.08 -5.86
N GLN A 81 2.53 -37.31 -6.10
CA GLN A 81 3.23 -38.53 -5.65
C GLN A 81 3.47 -39.54 -6.77
N ASP A 82 2.70 -39.50 -7.86
CA ASP A 82 2.72 -40.49 -8.94
C ASP A 82 3.47 -40.01 -10.20
N ALA A 83 4.72 -39.58 -10.02
CA ALA A 83 5.60 -39.23 -11.14
C ALA A 83 7.06 -39.64 -10.85
N SER A 84 7.90 -39.67 -11.89
CA SER A 84 9.35 -39.76 -11.69
C SER A 84 9.84 -38.57 -10.86
N PRO A 85 10.99 -38.67 -10.16
CA PRO A 85 11.48 -37.57 -9.32
C PRO A 85 11.53 -36.20 -10.03
N MET A 86 11.99 -36.17 -11.27
CA MET A 86 11.98 -34.94 -12.09
C MET A 86 10.59 -34.54 -12.56
N GLY A 87 9.71 -35.50 -12.84
CA GLY A 87 8.30 -35.24 -13.13
C GLY A 87 7.59 -34.58 -11.95
N GLN A 88 7.84 -35.05 -10.72
CA GLN A 88 7.27 -34.48 -9.50
C GLN A 88 7.73 -33.03 -9.31
N VAL A 89 9.03 -32.75 -9.45
CA VAL A 89 9.56 -31.38 -9.36
C VAL A 89 8.92 -30.47 -10.40
N HIS A 90 8.86 -30.91 -11.66
CA HIS A 90 8.26 -30.11 -12.74
C HIS A 90 6.79 -29.78 -12.47
N GLN A 91 6.01 -30.79 -12.09
CA GLN A 91 4.59 -30.62 -11.80
C GLN A 91 4.37 -29.77 -10.54
N ASN A 92 5.18 -29.94 -9.50
CA ASN A 92 5.14 -29.13 -8.29
C ASN A 92 5.40 -27.65 -8.60
N LEU A 93 6.43 -27.35 -9.39
CA LEU A 93 6.74 -25.97 -9.79
C LEU A 93 5.60 -25.33 -10.60
N ARG A 94 5.00 -26.07 -11.56
CA ARG A 94 3.85 -25.57 -12.32
C ARG A 94 2.63 -25.33 -11.43
N SER A 95 2.30 -26.29 -10.57
CA SER A 95 1.15 -26.22 -9.65
C SER A 95 1.32 -25.06 -8.66
N LEU A 96 2.54 -24.91 -8.11
CA LEU A 96 2.88 -23.83 -7.19
C LEU A 96 2.79 -22.47 -7.87
N GLN A 97 3.31 -22.33 -9.09
CA GLN A 97 3.21 -21.10 -9.87
C GLN A 97 1.74 -20.68 -10.06
N GLN A 98 0.85 -21.61 -10.40
CA GLN A 98 -0.57 -21.32 -10.58
C GLN A 98 -1.26 -20.91 -9.28
N LYS A 99 -1.02 -21.67 -8.20
CA LYS A 99 -1.61 -21.38 -6.89
C LYS A 99 -1.11 -20.05 -6.31
N LEU A 100 0.19 -19.76 -6.43
CA LEU A 100 0.75 -18.47 -6.00
C LEU A 100 0.18 -17.30 -6.79
N ARG A 101 -0.08 -17.45 -8.09
CA ARG A 101 -0.76 -16.41 -8.89
C ARG A 101 -2.17 -16.13 -8.37
N LEU A 102 -2.95 -17.17 -8.11
CA LEU A 102 -4.32 -17.02 -7.59
C LEU A 102 -4.33 -16.44 -6.18
N TRP A 103 -3.46 -16.94 -5.32
CA TRP A 103 -3.30 -16.46 -3.96
C TRP A 103 -2.82 -15.00 -3.92
N ASN A 104 -1.84 -14.62 -4.72
CA ASN A 104 -1.38 -13.24 -4.79
C ASN A 104 -2.49 -12.31 -5.32
N ARG A 105 -3.23 -12.76 -6.35
CA ARG A 105 -4.37 -11.99 -6.90
C ARG A 105 -5.46 -11.78 -5.85
N SER A 106 -5.88 -12.83 -5.14
CA SER A 106 -6.92 -12.70 -4.12
C SER A 106 -6.53 -11.73 -3.01
N ARG A 107 -5.23 -11.59 -2.71
CA ARG A 107 -4.77 -10.59 -1.75
C ARG A 107 -4.67 -9.18 -2.31
N ILE A 108 -4.13 -9.01 -3.52
CA ILE A 108 -4.08 -7.70 -4.17
C ILE A 108 -5.50 -7.14 -4.36
N ASP A 109 -6.45 -7.99 -4.76
CA ASP A 109 -7.86 -7.60 -4.92
C ASP A 109 -8.50 -7.18 -3.58
N ASN A 110 -8.03 -7.74 -2.46
CA ASN A 110 -8.48 -7.36 -1.11
C ASN A 110 -7.67 -6.21 -0.49
N LEU A 111 -6.51 -5.85 -1.04
CA LEU A 111 -5.61 -4.85 -0.48
C LEU A 111 -6.28 -3.47 -0.32
N PRO A 112 -7.08 -2.96 -1.28
CA PRO A 112 -7.79 -1.69 -1.10
C PRO A 112 -8.67 -1.66 0.15
N LYS A 113 -9.35 -2.78 0.46
CA LYS A 113 -10.20 -2.88 1.65
C LYS A 113 -9.38 -2.86 2.94
N VAL A 114 -8.24 -3.56 2.95
CA VAL A 114 -7.33 -3.58 4.10
C VAL A 114 -6.75 -2.20 4.35
N VAL A 115 -6.35 -1.49 3.30
CA VAL A 115 -5.83 -0.12 3.37
C VAL A 115 -6.90 0.85 3.88
N ASP A 116 -8.12 0.79 3.33
CA ASP A 116 -9.25 1.63 3.77
C ASP A 116 -9.59 1.40 5.24
N GLN A 117 -9.61 0.13 5.69
CA GLN A 117 -9.87 -0.18 7.09
C GLN A 117 -8.77 0.34 8.02
N ALA A 118 -7.50 0.18 7.62
CA ALA A 118 -6.37 0.70 8.39
C ALA A 118 -6.40 2.23 8.47
N GLN A 119 -6.75 2.91 7.38
CA GLN A 119 -6.87 4.37 7.35
C GLN A 119 -7.99 4.85 8.29
N LYS A 120 -9.18 4.23 8.25
CA LYS A 120 -10.28 4.56 9.15
C LYS A 120 -9.90 4.39 10.62
N SER A 121 -9.22 3.29 10.96
CA SER A 121 -8.76 3.07 12.33
C SER A 121 -7.74 4.11 12.78
N LEU A 122 -6.85 4.55 11.89
CA LEU A 122 -5.92 5.64 12.19
C LEU A 122 -6.67 6.96 12.45
N ASP A 123 -7.63 7.30 11.60
CA ASP A 123 -8.42 8.53 11.72
C ASP A 123 -9.22 8.55 13.04
N GLU A 124 -9.77 7.41 13.46
CA GLU A 124 -10.46 7.26 14.74
C GLU A 124 -9.53 7.50 15.94
N LEU A 125 -8.33 6.92 15.93
CA LEU A 125 -7.33 7.10 16.99
C LEU A 125 -6.89 8.56 17.10
N LEU A 126 -6.61 9.22 15.98
CA LEU A 126 -6.24 10.65 15.96
C LEU A 126 -7.36 11.54 16.51
N LYS A 127 -8.62 11.22 16.19
CA LYS A 127 -9.78 11.95 16.73
C LYS A 127 -9.93 11.77 18.24
N GLN A 128 -9.66 10.57 18.77
CA GLN A 128 -9.66 10.30 20.20
C GLN A 128 -8.55 11.07 20.92
N GLU A 129 -7.35 11.12 20.35
CA GLU A 129 -6.21 11.87 20.90
C GLU A 129 -6.52 13.37 20.98
N GLN A 130 -7.04 13.97 19.90
CA GLN A 130 -7.46 15.38 19.89
C GLN A 130 -8.51 15.69 20.98
N LEU A 131 -9.53 14.85 21.12
CA LEU A 131 -10.56 15.01 22.15
C LEU A 131 -9.98 14.89 23.57
N SER A 132 -8.99 14.04 23.77
CA SER A 132 -8.28 13.86 25.04
C SER A 132 -7.49 15.12 25.40
N SER A 133 -6.68 15.64 24.46
CA SER A 133 -5.90 16.86 24.64
C SER A 133 -6.81 18.06 24.94
N GLN A 134 -7.92 18.19 24.23
CA GLN A 134 -8.87 19.29 24.43
C GLN A 134 -9.57 19.24 25.81
N LYS A 135 -9.83 18.04 26.34
CA LYS A 135 -10.33 17.85 27.71
C LYS A 135 -9.29 18.18 28.78
N MET A 136 -8.02 17.84 28.54
CA MET A 136 -6.92 18.19 29.45
C MET A 136 -6.74 19.71 29.55
N ASP A 137 -6.73 20.42 28.43
CA ASP A 137 -6.61 21.88 28.42
C ASP A 137 -7.79 22.57 29.12
N MET A 138 -9.01 22.06 28.91
CA MET A 138 -10.21 22.60 29.55
C MET A 138 -10.19 22.41 31.07
N THR A 139 -9.70 21.26 31.57
CA THR A 139 -9.58 21.00 33.01
C THR A 139 -8.49 21.83 33.68
N LEU A 140 -7.37 22.10 32.99
CA LEU A 140 -6.36 23.04 33.45
C LEU A 140 -6.91 24.48 33.53
N THR A 141 -7.68 24.89 32.52
CA THR A 141 -8.29 26.22 32.46
C THR A 141 -9.28 26.46 33.61
N ILE A 142 -10.17 25.50 33.88
CA ILE A 142 -11.15 25.61 34.98
C ILE A 142 -10.47 25.70 36.35
N ARG A 143 -9.40 24.93 36.57
CA ARG A 143 -8.63 24.97 37.82
C ARG A 143 -7.93 26.32 38.04
N SER A 144 -7.44 26.96 36.98
CA SER A 144 -6.82 28.29 37.07
C SER A 144 -7.81 29.43 37.32
N ALA A 145 -9.08 29.26 36.97
CA ALA A 145 -10.13 30.26 37.18
C ALA A 145 -10.86 30.14 38.54
N SER A 146 -10.56 29.09 39.32
CA SER A 146 -11.21 28.79 40.60
C SER A 146 -10.33 29.07 41.83
N ASN A 147 -9.15 29.67 41.63
CA ASN A 147 -8.25 30.23 42.66
C ASN A 147 -8.20 31.76 42.51
#